data_AF-A0A2V9R7M9-F1
#
_entry.id   AF-A0A2V9R7M9-F1
#
_cell.length_a   1.000
_cell.length_b   1.000
_cell.length_c   1.000
_cell.angle_alpha   90.00
_cell.angle_beta   90.00
_cell.angle_gamma   90.00
#
_symmetry.space_group_name_H-M   'P 1'
#
loop_
_entity.id
_entity.type
_entity.pdbx_description
1 polymer ?
#
loop_
_entity_poly.entity_id
_entity_poly.type
_entity_poly.pdbx_seq_one_letter_code
_entity_poly.pdbx_strand_id
1 'polypeptide(L)'
;MHSDPVYVTEAFRVGASGYVLKQSDASELLLAIREVLKGRSYVTPLVTKDILHSLLTPPDPSTPEAASSRLSPRQREVLHLLAEGRSAKEIA
;
A
#
# COMPACT_ATOMS: atom_id res chain seq x y z
N MET A 1 11.79 -2.88 6.13
CA MET A 1 11.38 -4.20 5.58
C MET A 1 9.95 -4.04 5.09
N HIS A 2 9.70 -4.14 3.79
CA HIS A 2 8.39 -3.81 3.16
C HIS A 2 7.42 -5.00 3.20
N SER A 3 7.14 -5.54 4.38
CA SER A 3 6.11 -6.58 4.55
C SER A 3 4.73 -5.99 4.83
N ASP A 4 4.62 -4.67 4.81
CA ASP A 4 3.39 -3.97 5.13
C ASP A 4 2.29 -4.27 4.09
N PRO A 5 1.08 -4.71 4.52
CA PRO A 5 -0.06 -4.95 3.64
C PRO A 5 -0.36 -3.79 2.68
N VAL A 6 -0.05 -2.55 3.10
CA VAL A 6 -0.24 -1.35 2.30
C VAL A 6 0.62 -1.37 1.03
N TYR A 7 1.89 -1.76 1.12
CA TYR A 7 2.78 -1.80 -0.05
C TYR A 7 2.35 -2.85 -1.07
N VAL A 8 1.82 -3.98 -0.59
CA VAL A 8 1.41 -5.07 -1.46
C VAL A 8 0.13 -4.68 -2.19
N THR A 9 -0.84 -4.12 -1.46
CA THR A 9 -2.09 -3.61 -2.04
C THR A 9 -1.82 -2.55 -3.10
N GLU A 10 -0.92 -1.59 -2.81
CA GLU A 10 -0.50 -0.58 -3.77
C GLU A 10 0.23 -1.19 -4.97
N ALA A 11 1.12 -2.17 -4.77
CA ALA A 11 1.80 -2.86 -5.86
C ALA A 11 0.81 -3.53 -6.83
N PHE A 12 -0.20 -4.24 -6.31
CA PHE A 12 -1.25 -4.82 -7.15
C PHE A 12 -2.14 -3.75 -7.81
N ARG A 13 -2.41 -2.64 -7.13
CA ARG A 13 -3.18 -1.51 -7.68
C ARG A 13 -2.50 -0.87 -8.90
N VAL A 14 -1.17 -0.82 -8.92
CA VAL A 14 -0.39 -0.31 -10.07
C VAL A 14 -0.10 -1.39 -11.13
N GLY A 15 -0.66 -2.60 -10.99
CA GLY A 15 -0.57 -3.65 -12.01
C GLY A 15 0.48 -4.73 -11.78
N ALA A 16 1.02 -4.86 -10.56
CA ALA A 16 1.92 -5.97 -10.24
C ALA A 16 1.19 -7.32 -10.40
N SER A 17 1.85 -8.28 -11.04
CA SER A 17 1.35 -9.66 -11.16
C SER A 17 1.86 -10.57 -10.04
N GLY A 18 2.84 -10.13 -9.24
CA GLY A 18 3.25 -10.88 -8.06
C GLY A 18 4.11 -10.09 -7.08
N TYR A 19 4.17 -10.57 -5.84
CA TYR A 19 4.89 -9.95 -4.73
C TYR A 19 5.64 -11.02 -3.92
N VAL A 20 6.98 -10.92 -3.89
CA VAL A 20 7.86 -11.86 -3.19
C VAL A 20 8.67 -11.11 -2.15
N LEU A 21 8.66 -11.58 -0.90
CA LEU A 21 9.47 -10.96 0.15
C LEU A 21 10.95 -11.30 -0.01
N LYS A 22 11.83 -10.39 0.41
CA LYS A 22 13.28 -10.62 0.45
C LYS A 22 13.70 -11.78 1.39
N GLN A 23 12.86 -12.10 2.37
CA GLN A 23 13.09 -13.22 3.30
C GLN A 23 12.62 -14.58 2.75
N SER A 24 11.97 -14.58 1.58
CA SER A 24 11.49 -15.79 0.92
C SER A 24 12.66 -16.61 0.40
N ASP A 25 12.50 -17.93 0.37
CA ASP A 25 13.51 -18.82 -0.19
C ASP A 25 13.68 -18.59 -1.70
N ALA A 26 14.88 -18.85 -2.24
CA ALA A 26 15.13 -18.71 -3.68
C ALA A 26 14.22 -19.61 -4.54
N SER A 27 13.80 -20.75 -3.99
CA SER A 27 12.81 -21.65 -4.61
C SER A 27 11.42 -20.99 -4.73
N GLU A 28 11.07 -20.12 -3.80
CA GLU A 28 9.80 -19.39 -3.79
C GLU A 28 9.75 -18.34 -4.89
N LEU A 29 10.86 -17.64 -5.14
CA LEU A 29 10.97 -16.72 -6.28
C LEU A 29 10.75 -17.45 -7.61
N LEU A 30 11.37 -18.63 -7.78
CA LEU A 30 11.18 -19.45 -8.98
C LEU A 30 9.73 -19.91 -9.13
N LEU A 31 9.06 -20.25 -8.03
CA LEU A 31 7.64 -20.59 -8.03
C LEU A 31 6.79 -19.39 -8.45
N ALA A 32 7.05 -18.22 -7.88
CA ALA A 32 6.33 -16.98 -8.20
C ALA A 32 6.42 -16.65 -9.69
N ILE A 33 7.62 -16.73 -10.28
CA ILE A 33 7.82 -16.51 -11.71
C ILE A 33 7.00 -17.51 -12.54
N ARG A 34 7.03 -18.80 -12.19
CA ARG A 34 6.27 -19.83 -12.91
C ARG A 34 4.76 -19.62 -12.84
N GLU A 35 4.23 -19.15 -11.71
CA GLU A 35 2.80 -18.86 -11.58
C GLU A 35 2.39 -17.62 -12.37
N VAL A 36 3.19 -16.55 -12.34
CA VAL A 36 2.94 -15.34 -13.14
C VAL A 36 2.96 -15.65 -14.63
N LEU A 37 3.88 -16.50 -15.10
CA LEU A 37 3.93 -16.94 -16.49
C LEU A 37 2.69 -17.75 -16.92
N LYS A 38 1.97 -18.36 -15.98
CA LYS A 38 0.68 -19.04 -16.23
C LYS A 38 -0.52 -18.07 -16.20
N GLY A 39 -0.28 -16.77 -16.06
CA GLY A 39 -1.31 -15.74 -15.92
C GLY A 39 -1.94 -15.71 -14.52
N ARG A 40 -1.29 -16.26 -13.50
CA ARG A 40 -1.78 -16.26 -12.12
C ARG A 40 -1.04 -15.22 -11.29
N SER A 41 -1.74 -14.58 -10.36
CA SER A 41 -1.09 -13.70 -9.39
C SER A 41 -0.44 -14.51 -8.27
N TYR A 42 0.77 -14.12 -7.86
CA TYR A 42 1.47 -14.79 -6.76
C TYR A 42 1.83 -13.82 -5.64
N VAL A 43 1.55 -14.18 -4.39
CA VAL A 43 1.99 -13.45 -3.20
C VAL A 43 2.61 -14.43 -2.24
N THR A 44 3.77 -14.10 -1.68
CA THR A 44 4.41 -14.89 -0.62
C THR A 44 3.39 -15.19 0.50
N PRO A 45 3.21 -16.45 0.93
CA PRO A 45 2.18 -16.84 1.90
C PRO A 45 2.24 -16.10 3.24
N LEU A 46 3.43 -15.68 3.65
CA LEU A 46 3.65 -14.85 4.84
C LEU A 46 2.87 -13.54 4.76
N VAL A 47 2.89 -12.89 3.59
CA VAL A 47 2.19 -11.63 3.34
C VAL A 47 0.69 -11.87 3.11
N THR A 48 0.32 -12.98 2.48
CA THR A 48 -1.09 -13.32 2.23
C THR A 48 -1.91 -13.37 3.51
N LYS A 49 -1.32 -13.84 4.63
CA LYS A 49 -1.99 -13.84 5.94
C LYS A 49 -2.27 -12.43 6.45
N ASP A 50 -1.28 -11.55 6.38
CA ASP A 50 -1.39 -10.17 6.86
C ASP A 50 -2.38 -9.36 5.99
N ILE A 51 -2.38 -9.58 4.67
CA ILE A 51 -3.35 -8.97 3.75
C ILE A 51 -4.76 -9.50 4.02
N LEU A 52 -4.94 -10.81 4.15
CA LEU A 52 -6.25 -11.38 4.45
C LEU A 52 -6.80 -10.84 5.77
N HIS A 53 -5.95 -10.71 6.79
CA HIS A 53 -6.33 -10.07 8.04
C HIS A 53 -6.73 -8.60 7.82
N SER A 54 -5.93 -7.83 7.08
CA SER A 54 -6.23 -6.42 6.77
C SER A 54 -7.48 -6.22 5.89
N LEU A 55 -7.84 -7.18 5.03
CA LEU A 55 -9.04 -7.12 4.18
C LEU A 55 -10.30 -7.57 4.94
N LEU A 56 -10.18 -8.55 5.84
CA LEU A 56 -11.28 -9.07 6.64
C LEU A 56 -11.58 -8.22 7.86
N THR A 57 -10.60 -7.48 8.36
CA THR A 57 -10.79 -6.47 9.40
C THR A 57 -11.21 -5.15 8.74
N PRO A 58 -12.44 -4.65 8.95
CA PRO A 58 -12.79 -3.32 8.49
C PRO A 58 -11.81 -2.31 9.10
N PRO A 59 -11.32 -1.32 8.32
CA PRO A 59 -10.37 -0.35 8.82
C PRO A 59 -10.99 0.36 10.03
N ASP A 60 -10.47 0.08 11.22
CA ASP A 60 -10.86 0.79 12.41
C ASP A 60 -10.41 2.24 12.23
N PRO A 61 -11.33 3.23 12.22
CA PRO A 61 -10.99 4.64 12.07
C PRO A 61 -10.06 5.17 13.18
N SER A 62 -9.83 4.37 14.22
CA SER A 62 -8.92 4.65 15.34
C SER A 62 -7.50 4.16 15.10
N THR A 63 -7.22 3.46 13.99
CA THR A 63 -5.86 3.01 13.67
C THR A 63 -4.97 4.19 13.23
N PRO A 64 -3.72 4.27 13.73
CA PRO A 64 -2.79 5.35 13.40
C PRO A 64 -2.56 5.52 11.90
N GLU A 65 -2.63 4.46 11.10
CA GLU A 65 -2.43 4.50 9.64
C GLU A 65 -3.60 5.18 8.91
N ALA A 66 -4.84 4.87 9.30
CA ALA A 66 -6.02 5.57 8.78
C ALA A 66 -6.03 7.05 9.24
N ALA A 67 -5.55 7.34 10.45
CA ALA A 67 -5.37 8.72 10.92
C ALA A 67 -4.25 9.46 10.17
N SER A 68 -3.17 8.77 9.80
CA SER A 68 -2.04 9.34 9.04
C SER A 68 -2.42 9.74 7.61
N SER A 69 -3.44 9.10 7.02
CA SER A 69 -4.03 9.48 5.74
C SER A 69 -4.98 10.69 5.81
N ARG A 70 -5.39 11.13 7.01
CA ARG A 70 -6.30 12.27 7.18
C ARG A 70 -5.51 13.55 7.38
N LEU A 71 -5.53 14.41 6.36
CA LEU A 71 -5.02 15.78 6.48
C LEU A 71 -5.70 16.50 7.66
N SER A 72 -4.89 17.16 8.49
CA SER A 72 -5.37 18.06 9.53
C SER A 72 -6.18 19.21 8.90
N PRO A 73 -7.03 19.91 9.67
CA PRO A 73 -7.78 21.05 9.15
C PRO A 73 -6.89 22.08 8.42
N ARG A 74 -5.73 22.40 9.01
CA ARG A 74 -4.74 23.31 8.42
C ARG A 74 -4.09 22.74 7.16
N GLN A 75 -3.76 21.45 7.14
CA GLN A 75 -3.19 20.81 5.94
C GLN A 75 -4.19 20.78 4.77
N ARG A 76 -5.48 20.55 5.06
CA ARG A 76 -6.54 20.60 4.04
C ARG A 76 -6.74 22.02 3.50
N GLU A 77 -6.71 23.02 4.37
CA GLU A 77 -6.78 24.44 4.00
C GLU A 77 -5.60 24.85 3.11
N VAL A 78 -4.37 24.49 3.49
CA VAL A 78 -3.16 24.74 2.69
C VAL A 78 -3.27 24.06 1.32
N LEU A 79 -3.69 22.80 1.27
CA LEU A 79 -3.88 22.08 0.00
C LEU A 79 -4.95 22.74 -0.89
N HIS A 80 -6.03 23.24 -0.29
CA HIS A 80 -7.08 23.96 -1.01
C HIS A 80 -6.56 25.27 -1.61
N LEU A 81 -5.85 26.09 -0.82
CA LEU A 81 -5.27 27.34 -1.30
C LEU A 81 -4.19 27.14 -2.38
N LEU A 82 -3.43 26.05 -2.30
CA LEU A 82 -2.50 25.64 -3.37
C LEU A 82 -3.24 25.27 -4.66
N ALA A 83 -4.36 24.53 -4.55
CA ALA A 83 -5.19 24.18 -5.70
C ALA A 83 -5.84 25.41 -6.37
N GLU A 84 -6.10 26.46 -5.60
CA GLU A 84 -6.54 27.77 -6.09
C GLU A 84 -5.42 28.63 -6.69
N GLY A 85 -4.17 28.15 -6.68
CA GLY A 85 -3.01 28.83 -7.26
C GLY A 85 -2.40 29.91 -6.37
N ARG A 86 -2.71 29.92 -5.06
CA ARG A 86 -2.12 30.89 -4.13
C ARG A 86 -0.66 30.58 -3.82
N SER A 87 0.14 31.63 -3.69
CA SER A 87 1.55 31.53 -3.35
C SER A 87 1.75 31.19 -1.86
N ALA A 88 2.88 30.58 -1.52
CA ALA A 88 3.21 30.22 -0.13
C ALA A 88 3.16 31.42 0.86
N LYS A 89 3.32 32.65 0.35
CA LYS A 89 3.23 33.88 1.14
C LYS A 89 1.79 34.29 1.46
N GLU A 90 0.82 33.84 0.67
CA GLU A 90 -0.62 34.07 0.88
C GLU A 90 -1.27 32.97 1.72
N ILE A 91 -0.57 31.85 1.92
CA ILE A 91 -1.05 30.68 2.67
C ILE A 91 -0.59 30.71 4.14
N ALA A 92 0.58 31.31 4.40
CA ALA A 92 1.27 31.31 5.70
C ALA A 92 0.55 32.16 6.78
#